data_AF-A0A2J8UDG2-F1
#
_entry.id   AF-A0A2J8UDG2-F1
#
_cell.length_a   1.000
_cell.length_b   1.000
_cell.length_c   1.000
_cell.angle_alpha   90.00
_cell.angle_beta   90.00
_cell.angle_gamma   90.00
#
_symmetry.space_group_name_H-M   'P 1'
#
loop_
_entity.id
_entity.type
_entity.pdbx_description
1 polymer ?
#
loop_
_entity_poly.entity_id
_entity_poly.type
_entity_poly.pdbx_seq_one_letter_code
_entity_poly.pdbx_strand_id
1 'polypeptide(L)'
;IGSNSEVARLLASSDPLAQIAEDKPYAELWMGTHPRGDAKILDNRISQKTLSQWIAENQDSLGSKVKDTFNGNLPFLFKVLSVETPLSIQAHPNKELAEKLHLQAPQHYPDANHKPEMA
;
A
#
# COMPACT_ATOMS: atom_id res chain seq x y z
N ILE A 1 -2.93 4.26 19.75
CA ILE A 1 -1.48 4.31 20.12
C ILE A 1 -0.96 2.92 20.51
N GLY A 2 0.31 2.62 20.20
CA GLY A 2 1.03 1.47 20.76
C GLY A 2 0.35 0.14 20.50
N SER A 3 0.44 -0.78 21.45
CA SER A 3 -0.16 -2.12 21.39
C SER A 3 -1.70 -2.13 21.33
N ASN A 4 -2.35 -0.98 21.57
CA ASN A 4 -3.80 -0.84 21.36
C ASN A 4 -4.18 -0.74 19.88
N SER A 5 -3.23 -0.40 19.00
CA SER A 5 -3.46 -0.37 17.55
C SER A 5 -3.52 -1.79 16.96
N GLU A 6 -4.51 -2.04 16.10
CA GLU A 6 -4.56 -3.29 15.34
C GLU A 6 -3.35 -3.46 14.41
N VAL A 7 -2.86 -2.36 13.84
CA VAL A 7 -1.64 -2.35 13.02
C VAL A 7 -0.43 -2.79 13.85
N ALA A 8 -0.30 -2.29 15.08
CA ALA A 8 0.79 -2.70 15.97
C ALA A 8 0.69 -4.18 16.36
N ARG A 9 -0.51 -4.67 16.65
CA ARG A 9 -0.74 -6.10 16.95
C ARG A 9 -0.39 -7.00 15.77
N LEU A 10 -0.80 -6.63 14.56
CA LEU A 10 -0.47 -7.37 13.35
C LEU A 10 1.05 -7.40 13.12
N LEU A 11 1.73 -6.27 13.28
CA LEU A 11 3.20 -6.20 13.19
C LEU A 11 3.86 -7.16 14.18
N ALA A 12 3.51 -7.09 15.47
CA ALA A 12 4.06 -7.96 16.51
C ALA A 12 3.77 -9.45 16.27
N SER A 13 2.62 -9.78 15.68
CA SER A 13 2.29 -11.17 15.32
C SER A 13 3.10 -11.70 14.13
N SER A 14 3.52 -10.81 13.22
CA SER A 14 4.24 -11.16 12.00
C SER A 14 5.76 -11.24 12.19
N ASP A 15 6.30 -10.51 13.16
CA ASP A 15 7.72 -10.46 13.48
C ASP A 15 7.92 -10.50 15.00
N PRO A 16 8.36 -11.65 15.57
CA PRO A 16 8.60 -11.78 17.01
C PRO A 16 9.66 -10.84 17.57
N LEU A 17 10.49 -10.23 16.72
CA LEU A 17 11.52 -9.27 17.10
C LEU A 17 11.02 -7.81 17.04
N ALA A 18 9.81 -7.57 16.52
CA ALA A 18 9.26 -6.24 16.43
C ALA A 18 9.03 -5.64 17.83
N GLN A 19 9.62 -4.47 18.07
CA GLN A 19 9.39 -3.70 19.29
C GLN A 19 8.31 -2.64 19.04
N ILE A 20 7.23 -2.70 19.80
CA ILE A 20 6.15 -1.72 19.73
C ILE A 20 6.50 -0.52 20.61
N ALA A 21 6.55 0.66 20.00
CA ALA A 21 6.69 1.92 20.71
C ALA A 21 5.32 2.33 21.27
N GLU A 22 5.13 2.15 22.58
CA GLU A 22 3.82 2.33 23.23
C GLU A 22 3.30 3.77 23.22
N ASP A 23 4.14 4.75 22.90
CA ASP A 23 3.80 6.17 22.79
C ASP A 23 3.53 6.63 21.34
N LYS A 24 3.68 5.75 20.35
CA LYS A 24 3.52 6.11 18.93
C LYS A 24 2.20 5.64 18.32
N PRO A 25 1.63 6.40 17.38
CA PRO A 25 0.53 5.93 16.56
C PRO A 25 1.04 4.93 15.51
N TYR A 26 0.34 3.81 15.40
CA TYR A 26 0.49 2.84 14.31
C TYR A 26 -0.79 2.90 13.48
N ALA A 27 -0.81 3.75 12.46
CA ALA A 27 -2.04 4.13 11.76
C ALA A 27 -2.39 3.21 10.59
N GLU A 28 -1.40 2.81 9.78
CA GLU A 28 -1.63 2.05 8.55
C GLU A 28 -0.62 0.91 8.42
N LEU A 29 -1.11 -0.30 8.14
CA LEU A 29 -0.31 -1.42 7.62
C LEU A 29 -0.50 -1.49 6.12
N TRP A 30 0.58 -1.41 5.34
CA TRP A 30 0.52 -1.45 3.87
C TRP A 30 0.90 -2.82 3.34
N MET A 31 0.08 -3.33 2.42
CA MET A 31 0.30 -4.62 1.76
C MET A 31 0.17 -4.43 0.26
N GLY A 32 1.29 -4.55 -0.45
CA GLY A 32 1.37 -4.37 -1.89
C GLY A 32 2.75 -3.91 -2.34
N THR A 33 2.80 -3.31 -3.53
CA THR A 33 4.04 -2.94 -4.22
C THR A 33 4.29 -1.43 -4.27
N HIS A 34 3.68 -0.67 -3.36
CA HIS A 34 3.76 0.80 -3.42
C HIS A 34 5.20 1.28 -3.16
N PRO A 35 5.80 2.17 -3.98
CA PRO A 35 7.23 2.52 -3.89
C PRO A 35 7.71 3.06 -2.53
N ARG A 36 6.82 3.74 -1.79
CA ARG A 36 7.10 4.26 -0.43
C ARG A 36 7.03 3.23 0.71
N GLY A 37 6.56 2.01 0.42
CA GLY A 37 6.29 0.99 1.42
C GLY A 37 6.10 -0.37 0.77
N ASP A 38 7.04 -0.75 -0.10
CA ASP A 38 6.98 -2.00 -0.85
C ASP A 38 7.17 -3.18 0.12
N ALA A 39 6.23 -4.14 0.07
CA ALA A 39 6.23 -5.27 0.98
C ALA A 39 7.49 -6.13 0.78
N LYS A 40 7.99 -6.73 1.86
CA LYS A 40 9.13 -7.66 1.80
C LYS A 40 8.62 -9.09 1.90
N ILE A 41 9.21 -9.99 1.11
CA ILE A 41 8.92 -11.42 1.20
C ILE A 41 9.83 -12.03 2.27
N LEU A 42 9.23 -12.47 3.38
CA LEU A 42 9.93 -13.14 4.48
C LEU A 42 9.79 -14.66 4.35
N ASP A 43 10.40 -15.23 3.31
CA ASP A 43 10.47 -16.67 3.09
C ASP A 43 11.93 -17.08 2.84
N ASN A 44 12.49 -17.93 3.70
CA ASN A 44 13.89 -18.37 3.60
C ASN A 44 14.21 -19.18 2.32
N ARG A 45 13.18 -19.62 1.59
CA ARG A 45 13.32 -20.32 0.30
C ARG A 45 13.47 -19.35 -0.88
N ILE A 46 13.13 -18.08 -0.68
CA ILE A 46 13.18 -17.03 -1.70
C ILE A 46 14.31 -16.07 -1.32
N SER A 47 15.11 -15.65 -2.30
CA SER A 47 16.12 -14.63 -2.04
C SER A 47 15.46 -13.35 -1.52
N GLN A 48 16.10 -12.71 -0.53
CA GLN A 48 15.58 -11.49 0.10
C GLN A 48 15.31 -10.41 -0.96
N LYS A 49 14.03 -10.14 -1.23
CA LYS A 49 13.56 -9.16 -2.21
C LYS A 49 12.21 -8.59 -1.81
N THR A 50 11.84 -7.47 -2.43
CA THR A 50 10.51 -6.88 -2.27
C THR A 50 9.47 -7.60 -3.13
N LEU A 51 8.20 -7.39 -2.83
CA LEU A 51 7.09 -7.95 -3.58
C LEU A 51 7.09 -7.44 -5.03
N SER A 52 7.40 -6.16 -5.26
CA SER A 52 7.50 -5.62 -6.63
C SER A 52 8.59 -6.31 -7.45
N GLN A 53 9.77 -6.54 -6.85
CA GLN A 53 10.88 -7.24 -7.49
C GLN A 53 10.50 -8.70 -7.82
N TRP A 54 9.86 -9.39 -6.88
CA TRP A 54 9.39 -10.75 -7.11
C TRP A 54 8.35 -10.83 -8.22
N ILE A 55 7.38 -9.91 -8.24
CA ILE A 55 6.35 -9.85 -9.30
C ILE A 55 6.97 -9.55 -10.67
N ALA A 56 7.99 -8.67 -10.74
CA ALA A 56 8.69 -8.37 -12.00
C ALA A 56 9.35 -9.62 -12.61
N GLU A 57 9.86 -10.53 -11.78
CA GLU A 57 10.44 -11.81 -12.20
C GLU A 57 9.39 -12.91 -12.43
N ASN A 58 8.20 -12.78 -11.83
CA ASN A 58 7.13 -13.79 -11.82
C ASN A 58 5.82 -13.21 -12.34
N GLN A 59 5.84 -12.54 -13.49
CA GLN A 59 4.73 -11.77 -14.04
C GLN A 59 3.43 -12.57 -14.21
N ASP A 60 3.53 -13.89 -14.42
CA ASP A 60 2.35 -14.75 -14.56
C ASP A 60 1.58 -14.95 -13.25
N SER A 61 2.18 -14.61 -12.09
CA SER A 61 1.50 -14.59 -10.79
C SER A 61 0.31 -13.62 -10.72
N LEU A 62 0.28 -12.59 -11.58
CA LEU A 62 -0.83 -11.63 -11.67
C LEU A 62 -2.01 -12.19 -12.48
N GLY A 63 -1.79 -13.22 -13.28
CA GLY A 63 -2.69 -13.64 -14.35
C GLY A 63 -2.66 -12.71 -15.57
N SER A 64 -2.94 -13.26 -16.75
CA SER A 64 -2.82 -12.54 -18.03
C SER A 64 -3.62 -11.24 -18.08
N LYS A 65 -4.88 -11.27 -17.62
CA LYS A 65 -5.75 -10.09 -17.64
C LYS A 65 -5.16 -8.90 -16.88
N VAL A 66 -4.64 -9.12 -15.67
CA VAL A 66 -4.08 -8.05 -14.84
C VAL A 66 -2.75 -7.58 -15.43
N LYS A 67 -1.89 -8.52 -15.85
CA LYS A 67 -0.62 -8.22 -16.51
C LYS A 67 -0.79 -7.29 -17.71
N ASP A 68 -1.73 -7.62 -18.61
CA ASP A 68 -1.94 -6.86 -19.83
C ASP A 68 -2.60 -5.50 -19.56
N THR A 69 -3.54 -5.44 -18.61
CA THR A 69 -4.29 -4.20 -18.29
C THR A 69 -3.46 -3.19 -17.50
N PHE A 70 -2.59 -3.66 -16.60
CA PHE A 70 -1.86 -2.82 -15.64
C PHE A 70 -0.34 -2.87 -15.82
N ASN A 71 0.11 -3.25 -17.01
CA ASN A 71 1.52 -3.29 -17.40
C ASN A 71 2.39 -4.08 -16.43
N GLY A 72 1.88 -5.23 -15.97
CA GLY A 72 2.63 -6.09 -15.05
C GLY A 72 2.73 -5.59 -13.60
N ASN A 73 1.92 -4.61 -13.22
CA ASN A 73 1.88 -4.06 -11.86
C ASN A 73 0.67 -4.55 -11.08
N LEU A 74 0.81 -4.63 -9.75
CA LEU A 74 -0.32 -4.87 -8.86
C LEU A 74 -1.22 -3.62 -8.83
N PRO A 75 -2.51 -3.71 -9.22
CA PRO A 75 -3.36 -2.54 -9.45
C PRO A 75 -4.06 -2.01 -8.19
N PHE A 76 -3.68 -2.48 -7.01
CA PHE A 76 -4.26 -2.06 -5.75
C PHE A 76 -3.22 -2.00 -4.65
N LEU A 77 -3.53 -1.22 -3.62
CA LEU A 77 -2.82 -1.19 -2.35
C LEU A 77 -3.81 -1.60 -1.27
N PHE A 78 -3.54 -2.71 -0.59
CA PHE A 78 -4.37 -3.17 0.52
C PHE A 78 -3.83 -2.60 1.84
N LYS A 79 -4.73 -2.21 2.73
CA LYS A 79 -4.36 -1.60 4.01
C LYS A 79 -5.21 -2.10 5.16
N VAL A 80 -4.60 -2.18 6.33
CA VAL A 80 -5.32 -2.14 7.62
C VAL A 80 -5.14 -0.76 8.20
N LEU A 81 -6.24 -0.11 8.58
CA LEU A 81 -6.23 1.18 9.26
C LEU A 81 -6.61 1.00 10.72
N SER A 82 -5.83 1.58 11.63
CA SER A 82 -6.17 1.72 13.05
C SER A 82 -6.37 3.19 13.38
N VAL A 83 -7.64 3.60 13.36
CA VAL A 83 -8.05 5.01 13.42
C VAL A 83 -8.37 5.41 14.85
N GLU A 84 -7.61 6.35 15.40
CA GLU A 84 -7.80 6.89 16.75
C GLU A 84 -8.52 8.25 16.75
N THR A 85 -8.29 9.05 15.72
CA THR A 85 -8.93 10.37 15.55
C THR A 85 -9.62 10.44 14.20
N PRO A 86 -10.69 11.26 14.05
CA PRO A 86 -11.36 11.42 12.77
C PRO A 86 -10.40 11.85 11.66
N LEU A 87 -10.50 11.18 10.51
CA LEU A 87 -9.75 11.57 9.31
C LEU A 87 -10.42 12.76 8.63
N SER A 88 -9.67 13.45 7.76
CA SER A 88 -10.21 14.52 6.93
C SER A 88 -11.37 14.02 6.06
N ILE A 89 -12.37 14.87 5.84
CA ILE A 89 -13.36 14.65 4.78
C ILE A 89 -12.63 14.73 3.44
N GLN A 90 -12.78 13.69 2.62
CA GLN A 90 -12.06 13.53 1.36
C GLN A 90 -13.03 13.18 0.23
N ALA A 91 -12.68 13.61 -0.97
CA ALA A 91 -13.29 13.17 -2.22
C ALA A 91 -12.16 12.94 -3.23
N HIS A 92 -12.28 11.85 -4.00
CA HIS A 92 -11.28 11.51 -5.01
C HIS A 92 -11.80 11.88 -6.40
N PRO A 93 -10.97 12.50 -7.25
CA PRO A 93 -11.37 12.80 -8.62
C PRO A 93 -11.62 11.50 -9.41
N ASN A 94 -12.50 11.57 -10.40
CA ASN A 94 -12.58 10.54 -11.43
C ASN A 94 -11.32 10.60 -12.32
N LYS A 95 -11.19 9.65 -13.26
CA LYS A 95 -9.97 9.50 -14.06
C LYS A 95 -9.64 10.76 -14.88
N GLU A 96 -10.65 11.29 -15.57
CA GLU A 96 -10.49 12.47 -16.43
C GLU A 96 -10.08 13.72 -15.62
N LEU A 97 -10.66 13.90 -14.43
CA LEU A 97 -10.32 15.03 -13.58
C LEU A 97 -8.93 14.87 -12.95
N ALA A 98 -8.54 13.65 -12.57
CA ALA A 98 -7.21 13.38 -12.02
C ALA A 98 -6.09 13.74 -13.01
N GLU A 99 -6.26 13.40 -14.29
CA GLU A 99 -5.32 13.77 -15.36
C GLU A 99 -5.16 15.29 -15.49
N LYS A 100 -6.28 16.04 -15.49
CA LYS A 100 -6.26 17.51 -15.56
C LYS A 100 -5.56 18.14 -14.35
N LEU A 101 -5.89 17.65 -13.16
CA LEU A 101 -5.35 18.17 -11.91
C LEU A 101 -3.85 17.86 -11.74
N HIS A 102 -3.40 16.68 -12.14
CA HIS A 102 -1.99 16.32 -12.16
C HIS A 102 -1.17 17.25 -13.07
N LEU A 103 -1.70 17.58 -14.26
CA LEU A 103 -1.03 18.51 -15.18
C LEU A 103 -0.98 19.95 -14.65
N GLN A 104 -2.02 20.41 -13.95
CA GLN A 104 -2.12 21.79 -13.45
C GLN A 104 -1.36 22.03 -12.15
N ALA A 105 -1.37 21.05 -11.24
CA ALA A 105 -0.80 21.18 -9.90
C ALA A 105 -0.19 19.84 -9.43
N PRO A 106 0.89 19.37 -10.08
CA PRO A 106 1.50 18.06 -9.80
C PRO A 106 2.01 17.92 -8.36
N GLN A 107 2.29 19.02 -7.67
CA GLN A 107 2.66 19.04 -6.26
C GLN A 107 1.50 18.67 -5.31
N HIS A 108 0.25 18.89 -5.73
CA HIS A 108 -0.96 18.57 -4.96
C HIS A 108 -1.63 17.28 -5.45
N TYR A 109 -1.50 16.98 -6.74
CA TYR A 109 -2.02 15.77 -7.38
C TYR A 109 -0.82 15.01 -7.93
N PRO A 110 -0.20 14.11 -7.16
CA PRO A 110 1.08 13.49 -7.50
C PRO A 110 1.00 12.47 -8.64
N ASP A 111 -0.20 12.06 -9.03
CA ASP A 111 -0.44 11.14 -10.12
C ASP A 111 -1.75 11.47 -10.86
N ALA A 112 -1.89 10.89 -12.05
CA ALA A 112 -3.02 11.10 -12.96
C ALA A 112 -4.12 10.03 -12.79
N ASN A 113 -4.24 9.36 -11.65
CA ASN A 113 -5.18 8.26 -11.47
C ASN A 113 -6.39 8.62 -10.61
N HIS A 114 -7.51 7.95 -10.87
CA HIS A 114 -8.60 7.92 -9.90
C HIS A 114 -8.19 7.09 -8.68
N LYS A 115 -8.91 7.24 -7.57
CA LYS A 115 -8.69 6.46 -6.36
C LYS A 115 -10.01 5.89 -5.80
N PRO A 116 -10.57 4.84 -6.45
CA PRO A 116 -11.67 4.10 -5.86
C PRO A 116 -11.19 3.40 -4.58
N GLU A 117 -11.97 3.48 -3.52
CA GLU A 117 -11.68 2.89 -2.21
C GLU A 117 -12.87 2.07 -1.73
N MET A 118 -12.60 1.08 -0.88
CA MET A 118 -13.59 0.24 -0.21
C MET A 118 -13.11 0.01 1.22
N ALA A 119 -14.02 0.11 2.18
CA ALA A 119 -13.76 -0.08 3.61
C ALA A 119 -14.71 -1.14 4.19
#